data_AF-A0A521UCS1-F1
#
_entry.id   AF-A0A521UCS1-F1
#
_cell.length_a   1.000
_cell.length_b   1.000
_cell.length_c   1.000
_cell.angle_alpha   90.00
_cell.angle_beta   90.00
_cell.angle_gamma   90.00
#
_symmetry.space_group_name_H-M   'P 1'
#
loop_
_entity.id
_entity.type
_entity.pdbx_description
1 polymer ?
#
loop_
_entity_poly.entity_id
_entity_poly.type
_entity_poly.pdbx_seq_one_letter_code
_entity_poly.pdbx_strand_id
1 'polypeptide(L)'
;MSRPRRRALTWALIGLGCALVLLPSLAPATVEEQRARLPPPAVCADPLEGVWVSHKYESPYDEWMIFTLDVRRDPRGAASPNLRGVPGRIPVIGRITAHAWFGTGPQGSSPPLCTPGIHHWQVGMSAEGFADGGRIEFWGTRWSVENVWCGPRSFGYNLDHFTGLIDPSIQEFQSVNNDGGRAINDPTVFRRVRCYEPPVVPHPVVAPPAFRPPSRSGCAR
;
A
#
# COMPACT_ATOMS: atom_id res chain seq x y z
N MET A 1 -22.25 19.03 58.72
CA MET A 1 -21.66 19.85 57.65
C MET A 1 -20.63 19.03 56.86
N SER A 2 -20.53 19.30 55.55
CA SER A 2 -19.49 18.88 54.58
C SER A 2 -19.26 17.39 54.26
N ARG A 3 -20.09 16.77 53.38
CA ARG A 3 -19.67 15.64 52.51
C ARG A 3 -20.18 15.62 51.04
N PRO A 4 -20.91 16.61 50.46
CA PRO A 4 -21.36 16.49 49.06
C PRO A 4 -20.26 16.75 48.01
N ARG A 5 -19.24 17.56 48.32
CA ARG A 5 -18.20 17.98 47.34
C ARG A 5 -17.29 16.84 46.84
N ARG A 6 -16.98 15.84 47.68
CA ARG A 6 -16.06 14.75 47.28
C ARG A 6 -16.70 13.80 46.26
N ARG A 7 -18.01 13.55 46.36
CA ARG A 7 -18.72 12.66 45.44
C ARG A 7 -18.83 13.23 44.03
N ALA A 8 -19.08 14.54 43.90
CA ALA A 8 -19.14 15.21 42.61
C ALA A 8 -17.81 15.14 41.84
N LEU A 9 -16.69 15.30 42.54
CA LEU A 9 -15.35 15.21 41.92
C LEU A 9 -15.06 13.80 41.40
N THR A 10 -15.42 12.76 42.16
CA THR A 10 -15.24 11.37 41.74
C THR A 10 -16.05 11.05 40.48
N TRP A 11 -17.32 11.47 40.42
CA TRP A 11 -18.15 11.26 39.22
C TRP A 11 -17.66 12.03 38.00
N ALA A 12 -17.15 13.26 38.17
CA ALA A 12 -16.55 14.01 37.08
C ALA A 12 -15.28 13.34 36.52
N LEU A 13 -14.43 12.79 37.40
CA LEU A 13 -13.22 12.06 36.98
C LEU A 13 -13.56 10.73 36.29
N ILE A 14 -14.58 10.01 36.77
CA ILE A 14 -15.07 8.80 36.10
C ILE A 14 -15.67 9.15 34.73
N GLY A 15 -16.49 10.19 34.64
CA GLY A 15 -17.06 10.66 33.38
C GLY A 15 -15.98 11.07 32.37
N LEU A 16 -14.96 11.81 32.82
CA LEU A 16 -13.82 12.19 31.99
C LEU A 16 -12.99 10.97 31.56
N GLY A 17 -12.73 10.03 32.47
CA GLY A 17 -12.03 8.78 32.17
C GLY A 17 -12.79 7.93 31.14
N CYS A 18 -14.10 7.76 31.31
CA CYS A 18 -14.94 7.05 30.35
C CYS A 18 -14.99 7.77 29.00
N ALA A 19 -15.11 9.10 28.97
CA ALA A 19 -15.07 9.86 27.72
C ALA A 19 -13.73 9.67 26.99
N LEU A 20 -12.60 9.76 27.69
CA LEU A 20 -11.27 9.58 27.09
C LEU A 20 -11.02 8.15 26.57
N VAL A 21 -11.67 7.13 27.16
CA VAL A 21 -11.55 5.73 26.71
C VAL A 21 -12.52 5.37 25.59
N LEU A 22 -13.69 6.03 25.53
CA LEU A 22 -14.76 5.70 24.56
C LEU A 22 -14.77 6.58 23.31
N LEU A 23 -14.21 7.80 23.37
CA LEU A 23 -14.03 8.67 22.21
C LEU A 23 -13.01 8.22 21.13
N PRO A 24 -12.06 7.29 21.35
CA PRO A 24 -11.16 6.80 20.30
C PRO A 24 -11.85 6.17 19.10
N SER A 25 -13.12 5.73 19.23
CA SER A 25 -13.90 5.18 18.12
C SER A 25 -14.25 6.20 17.03
N LEU A 26 -13.96 7.49 17.25
CA LEU A 26 -14.16 8.58 16.28
C LEU A 26 -12.85 9.01 15.60
N ALA A 27 -11.71 8.42 15.97
CA ALA A 27 -10.43 8.73 15.33
C ALA A 27 -10.38 8.10 13.92
N PRO A 28 -9.67 8.73 12.95
CA PRO A 28 -9.35 8.10 11.68
C PRO A 28 -8.70 6.73 11.88
N ALA A 29 -8.87 5.81 10.93
CA ALA A 29 -8.27 4.47 10.99
C ALA A 29 -6.77 4.57 11.33
N THR A 30 -6.40 4.02 12.47
CA THR A 30 -5.03 4.10 12.98
C THR A 30 -4.05 3.39 12.05
N VAL A 31 -2.77 3.76 12.10
CA VAL A 31 -1.72 3.08 11.34
C VAL A 31 -1.69 1.59 11.66
N GLU A 32 -1.90 1.24 12.93
CA GLU A 32 -1.97 -0.12 13.43
C GLU A 32 -3.13 -0.91 12.81
N GLU A 33 -4.30 -0.28 12.69
CA GLU A 33 -5.44 -0.88 12.03
C GLU A 33 -5.20 -1.08 10.53
N GLN A 34 -4.59 -0.12 9.84
CA GLN A 34 -4.21 -0.30 8.42
C GLN A 34 -3.26 -1.50 8.31
N ARG A 35 -2.21 -1.52 9.14
CA ARG A 35 -1.19 -2.59 9.17
C ARG A 35 -1.78 -3.97 9.41
N ALA A 36 -2.78 -4.08 10.29
CA ALA A 36 -3.44 -5.34 10.60
C ALA A 36 -4.23 -5.93 9.41
N ARG A 37 -4.62 -5.09 8.44
CA ARG A 37 -5.38 -5.49 7.23
C ARG A 37 -4.48 -5.81 6.03
N LEU A 38 -3.18 -5.54 6.13
CA LEU A 38 -2.24 -5.76 5.03
C LEU A 38 -1.84 -7.24 4.95
N PRO A 39 -1.67 -7.79 3.73
CA PRO A 39 -1.19 -9.16 3.54
C PRO A 39 0.24 -9.34 4.10
N PRO A 40 0.77 -10.56 4.15
CA PRO A 40 2.16 -10.79 4.54
C PRO A 40 3.16 -10.03 3.64
N PRO A 41 4.29 -9.53 4.18
CA PRO A 41 5.28 -8.82 3.40
C PRO A 41 6.08 -9.77 2.49
N ALA A 42 6.41 -9.30 1.29
CA ALA A 42 7.39 -9.94 0.41
C ALA A 42 8.81 -9.50 0.79
N VAL A 43 9.72 -10.46 0.95
CA VAL A 43 11.13 -10.19 1.23
C VAL A 43 11.86 -9.97 -0.10
N CYS A 44 12.27 -8.73 -0.36
CA CYS A 44 12.93 -8.36 -1.61
C CYS A 44 14.34 -7.83 -1.36
N ALA A 45 15.25 -8.11 -2.30
CA ALA A 45 16.62 -7.59 -2.25
C ALA A 45 16.68 -6.09 -2.56
N ASP A 46 15.91 -5.61 -3.55
CA ASP A 46 15.81 -4.17 -3.82
C ASP A 46 14.88 -3.52 -2.78
N PRO A 47 15.33 -2.48 -2.04
CA PRO A 47 14.53 -1.84 -1.00
C PRO A 47 13.46 -0.88 -1.52
N LEU A 48 13.45 -0.56 -2.83
CA LEU A 48 12.57 0.41 -3.49
C LEU A 48 11.56 -0.24 -4.44
N GLU A 49 12.03 -1.07 -5.38
CA GLU A 49 11.19 -1.63 -6.43
C GLU A 49 10.21 -2.70 -5.93
N GLY A 50 9.00 -2.74 -6.50
CA GLY A 50 8.02 -3.78 -6.20
C GLY A 50 6.58 -3.27 -6.25
N VAL A 51 5.67 -4.14 -5.82
CA VAL A 51 4.26 -3.80 -5.61
C VAL A 51 4.01 -3.52 -4.14
N TRP A 52 3.49 -2.34 -3.86
CA TRP A 52 3.16 -1.87 -2.53
C TRP A 52 1.65 -1.72 -2.40
N VAL A 53 1.04 -2.31 -1.37
CA VAL A 53 -0.42 -2.27 -1.17
C VAL A 53 -0.73 -1.60 0.15
N SER A 54 -1.69 -0.67 0.15
CA SER A 54 -2.35 -0.16 1.35
C SER A 54 -3.78 -0.68 1.43
N HIS A 55 -4.36 -0.65 2.62
CA HIS A 55 -5.74 -1.06 2.85
C HIS A 55 -6.29 -0.31 4.06
N LYS A 56 -7.25 0.58 3.83
CA LYS A 56 -7.84 1.41 4.89
C LYS A 56 -9.34 1.57 4.71
N TYR A 57 -9.98 1.94 5.81
CA TYR A 57 -11.37 2.37 5.83
C TYR A 57 -11.44 3.83 6.31
N GLU A 58 -12.13 4.68 5.56
CA GLU A 58 -12.34 6.10 5.84
C GLU A 58 -13.74 6.31 6.40
N SER A 59 -13.87 6.27 7.72
CA SER A 59 -15.17 6.44 8.40
C SER A 59 -15.94 7.72 8.01
N PRO A 60 -15.31 8.89 7.81
CA PRO A 60 -16.03 10.10 7.42
C PRO A 60 -16.76 10.00 6.07
N TYR A 61 -16.32 9.09 5.20
CA TYR A 61 -16.85 8.92 3.85
C TYR A 61 -17.53 7.58 3.63
N ASP A 62 -17.56 6.75 4.67
CA ASP A 62 -18.04 5.36 4.62
C ASP A 62 -17.43 4.57 3.44
N GLU A 63 -16.10 4.61 3.38
CA GLU A 63 -15.36 4.14 2.21
C GLU A 63 -14.21 3.20 2.56
N TRP A 64 -14.15 2.06 1.88
CA TRP A 64 -12.92 1.28 1.81
C TRP A 64 -12.07 1.76 0.65
N MET A 65 -10.77 1.88 0.89
CA MET A 65 -9.79 2.21 -0.13
C MET A 65 -8.59 1.27 -0.06
N ILE A 66 -8.23 0.71 -1.21
CA ILE A 66 -6.99 -0.04 -1.42
C ILE A 66 -6.19 0.68 -2.48
N PHE A 67 -5.00 1.16 -2.12
CA PHE A 67 -4.05 1.64 -3.12
C PHE A 67 -3.00 0.59 -3.42
N THR A 68 -2.69 0.43 -4.71
CA THR A 68 -1.57 -0.39 -5.19
C THR A 68 -0.57 0.49 -5.93
N LEU A 69 0.68 0.50 -5.50
CA LEU A 69 1.78 1.17 -6.17
C LEU A 69 2.64 0.12 -6.88
N ASP A 70 2.71 0.18 -8.20
CA ASP A 70 3.76 -0.48 -9.01
C ASP A 70 4.92 0.51 -9.10
N VAL A 71 6.03 0.25 -8.39
CA VAL A 71 7.17 1.17 -8.31
C VAL A 71 8.40 0.55 -8.94
N ARG A 72 8.97 1.22 -9.94
CA ARG A 72 10.19 0.81 -10.64
C ARG A 72 11.15 1.97 -10.79
N ARG A 73 12.45 1.71 -10.85
CA ARG A 73 13.44 2.72 -11.23
C ARG A 73 13.19 3.12 -12.69
N ASP A 74 13.28 4.41 -12.97
CA ASP A 74 13.23 4.88 -14.34
C ASP A 74 14.50 4.41 -15.07
N PRO A 75 14.40 3.62 -16.16
CA PRO A 75 15.56 3.12 -16.88
C PRO A 75 16.41 4.24 -17.50
N ARG A 76 15.85 5.45 -17.65
CA ARG A 76 16.59 6.64 -18.09
C ARG A 76 17.56 7.16 -17.03
N GLY A 77 17.40 6.77 -15.77
CA GLY A 77 18.23 7.21 -14.66
C GLY A 77 18.35 8.74 -14.61
N ALA A 78 19.57 9.26 -14.47
CA ALA A 78 19.81 10.70 -14.42
C ALA A 78 19.35 11.48 -15.67
N ALA A 79 19.11 10.81 -16.81
CA ALA A 79 18.55 11.43 -18.01
C ALA A 79 17.01 11.59 -17.94
N SER A 80 16.37 11.11 -16.87
CA SER A 80 14.93 11.31 -16.65
C SER A 80 14.61 12.80 -16.58
N PRO A 81 13.62 13.29 -17.36
CA PRO A 81 13.24 14.70 -17.34
C PRO A 81 12.80 15.18 -15.96
N ASN A 82 12.35 14.27 -15.10
CA ASN A 82 11.85 14.54 -13.76
C ASN A 82 12.96 14.81 -12.73
N LEU A 83 14.21 14.51 -13.07
CA LEU A 83 15.37 14.68 -12.18
C LEU A 83 16.32 15.80 -12.57
N ARG A 84 15.96 16.65 -13.55
CA ARG A 84 16.86 17.73 -13.99
C ARG A 84 17.26 18.61 -12.80
N GLY A 85 18.48 18.41 -12.32
CA GLY A 85 19.13 19.26 -11.32
C GLY A 85 19.05 18.81 -9.85
N VAL A 86 18.64 17.57 -9.52
CA VAL A 86 18.67 17.11 -8.11
C VAL A 86 19.65 15.95 -7.88
N PRO A 87 20.88 16.24 -7.42
CA PRO A 87 21.87 15.21 -7.07
C PRO A 87 21.35 14.26 -5.99
N GLY A 88 21.76 12.99 -6.06
CA GLY A 88 21.46 11.97 -5.06
C GLY A 88 20.07 11.33 -5.16
N ARG A 89 19.17 11.86 -6.01
CA ARG A 89 17.84 11.29 -6.20
C ARG A 89 17.82 10.23 -7.29
N ILE A 90 17.05 9.18 -7.05
CA ILE A 90 16.83 8.06 -7.95
C ILE A 90 15.44 8.24 -8.57
N PRO A 91 15.31 8.32 -9.90
CA PRO A 91 14.02 8.50 -10.54
C PRO A 91 13.24 7.19 -10.47
N VAL A 92 11.95 7.29 -10.19
CA VAL A 92 11.03 6.16 -10.25
C VAL A 92 9.84 6.47 -11.15
N ILE A 93 9.28 5.41 -11.71
CA ILE A 93 8.08 5.43 -12.54
C ILE A 93 7.19 4.26 -12.14
N GLY A 94 5.93 4.31 -12.56
CA GLY A 94 5.06 3.16 -12.56
C GLY A 94 3.58 3.52 -12.57
N ARG A 95 2.80 2.89 -11.68
CA ARG A 95 1.34 3.03 -11.64
C ARG A 95 0.83 3.12 -10.21
N ILE A 96 -0.14 4.00 -9.98
CA ILE A 96 -0.98 3.98 -8.77
C ILE A 96 -2.35 3.47 -9.19
N THR A 97 -2.87 2.46 -8.51
CA THR A 97 -4.24 1.99 -8.68
C THR A 97 -4.99 2.23 -7.39
N ALA A 98 -6.13 2.91 -7.47
CA ALA A 98 -7.03 3.17 -6.35
C ALA A 98 -8.31 2.35 -6.55
N HIS A 99 -8.59 1.46 -5.60
CA HIS A 99 -9.76 0.58 -5.59
C HIS A 99 -10.65 0.99 -4.42
N ALA A 100 -11.89 1.40 -4.71
CA ALA A 100 -12.74 2.01 -3.69
C ALA A 100 -14.14 1.38 -3.63
N TRP A 101 -14.70 1.33 -2.42
CA TRP A 101 -16.05 0.87 -2.14
C TRP A 101 -16.75 1.83 -1.19
N PHE A 102 -17.93 2.35 -1.56
CA PHE A 102 -18.73 3.26 -0.73
C PHE A 102 -20.03 2.60 -0.29
N GLY A 103 -20.56 3.04 0.87
CA GLY A 103 -21.86 2.60 1.38
C GLY A 103 -21.80 1.23 2.05
N THR A 104 -20.72 0.97 2.78
CA THR A 104 -20.34 -0.38 3.22
C THR A 104 -20.33 -0.55 4.73
N GLY A 105 -20.21 0.53 5.49
CA GLY A 105 -19.92 0.53 6.92
C GLY A 105 -18.49 0.07 7.24
N PRO A 106 -18.04 0.25 8.50
CA PRO A 106 -16.75 -0.27 8.97
C PRO A 106 -16.77 -1.80 9.15
N GLN A 107 -17.86 -2.48 8.77
CA GLN A 107 -18.10 -3.86 9.15
C GLN A 107 -17.20 -4.79 8.35
N GLY A 108 -16.13 -5.25 9.01
CA GLY A 108 -15.24 -6.30 8.51
C GLY A 108 -13.79 -5.86 8.37
N SER A 109 -12.94 -6.81 8.00
CA SER A 109 -11.52 -6.58 7.68
C SER A 109 -11.29 -6.35 6.18
N SER A 110 -12.35 -6.31 5.39
CA SER A 110 -12.30 -6.26 3.93
C SER A 110 -13.54 -5.57 3.36
N PRO A 111 -13.42 -4.93 2.19
CA PRO A 111 -14.58 -4.40 1.49
C PRO A 111 -15.59 -5.52 1.15
N PRO A 112 -16.90 -5.22 1.20
CA PRO A 112 -17.94 -6.18 0.85
C PRO A 112 -18.03 -6.43 -0.66
N LEU A 113 -18.79 -7.47 -1.03
CA LEU A 113 -19.21 -7.72 -2.41
C LEU A 113 -20.21 -6.65 -2.87
N CYS A 114 -20.35 -6.48 -4.18
CA CYS A 114 -21.37 -5.60 -4.75
C CYS A 114 -22.79 -6.04 -4.39
N THR A 115 -23.50 -5.18 -3.65
CA THR A 115 -24.94 -5.29 -3.34
C THR A 115 -25.64 -3.97 -3.64
N PRO A 116 -26.99 -3.93 -3.72
CA PRO A 116 -27.70 -2.65 -3.87
C PRO A 116 -27.28 -1.63 -2.81
N GLY A 117 -27.02 -0.39 -3.24
CA GLY A 117 -26.54 0.70 -2.37
C GLY A 117 -25.01 0.82 -2.27
N ILE A 118 -24.25 -0.19 -2.72
CA ILE A 118 -22.79 -0.12 -2.77
C ILE A 118 -22.34 0.45 -4.10
N HIS A 119 -21.32 1.29 -4.04
CA HIS A 119 -20.63 1.79 -5.22
C HIS A 119 -19.18 1.30 -5.21
N HIS A 120 -18.74 0.67 -6.30
CA HIS A 120 -17.45 -0.01 -6.39
C HIS A 120 -16.77 0.26 -7.72
N TRP A 121 -15.57 0.80 -7.70
CA TRP A 121 -14.81 1.16 -8.91
C TRP A 121 -13.31 1.17 -8.66
N GLN A 122 -12.57 1.26 -9.76
CA GLN A 122 -11.12 1.33 -9.78
C GLN A 122 -10.66 2.45 -10.71
N VAL A 123 -9.74 3.26 -10.21
CA VAL A 123 -9.02 4.27 -11.00
C VAL A 123 -7.57 3.86 -11.08
N GLY A 124 -6.98 4.00 -12.26
CA GLY A 124 -5.56 3.80 -12.47
C GLY A 124 -4.89 5.10 -12.90
N MET A 125 -3.68 5.32 -12.41
CA MET A 125 -2.88 6.49 -12.66
C MET A 125 -1.50 6.12 -13.19
N SER A 126 -1.05 6.75 -14.27
CA SER A 126 0.40 6.75 -14.55
C SER A 126 1.08 7.52 -13.43
N ALA A 127 2.25 7.06 -12.99
CA ALA A 127 2.92 7.65 -11.84
C ALA A 127 4.41 7.81 -12.05
N GLU A 128 4.95 8.84 -11.41
CA GLU A 128 6.34 9.24 -11.46
C GLU A 128 6.78 9.64 -10.05
N GLY A 129 8.08 9.65 -9.82
CA GLY A 129 8.59 9.99 -8.51
C GLY A 129 10.10 10.03 -8.41
N PHE A 130 10.57 10.16 -7.17
CA PHE A 130 11.96 9.97 -6.83
C PHE A 130 12.14 9.33 -5.45
N ALA A 131 13.26 8.63 -5.29
CA ALA A 131 13.71 8.07 -4.04
C ALA A 131 15.07 8.67 -3.63
N ASP A 132 15.24 8.91 -2.33
CA ASP A 132 16.47 9.45 -1.73
C ASP A 132 16.62 8.94 -0.29
N GLY A 133 17.67 8.18 -0.01
CA GLY A 133 17.95 7.69 1.35
C GLY A 133 16.79 6.92 2.02
N GLY A 134 16.00 6.18 1.24
CA GLY A 134 14.80 5.47 1.73
C GLY A 134 13.53 6.32 1.81
N ARG A 135 13.63 7.65 1.63
CA ARG A 135 12.48 8.52 1.40
C ARG A 135 11.99 8.36 -0.03
N ILE A 136 10.68 8.29 -0.21
CA ILE A 136 10.02 8.23 -1.52
C ILE A 136 9.03 9.36 -1.63
N GLU A 137 9.00 9.96 -2.82
CA GLU A 137 7.94 10.83 -3.30
C GLU A 137 7.42 10.22 -4.60
N PHE A 138 6.13 9.89 -4.66
CA PHE A 138 5.51 9.18 -5.78
C PHE A 138 4.10 9.70 -6.03
N TRP A 139 3.84 10.20 -7.23
CA TRP A 139 2.59 10.90 -7.57
C TRP A 139 2.01 10.46 -8.91
N GLY A 140 0.69 10.53 -9.00
CA GLY A 140 -0.04 10.34 -10.24
C GLY A 140 0.19 11.52 -11.20
N THR A 141 0.29 11.25 -12.50
CA THR A 141 0.46 12.26 -13.56
C THR A 141 -0.75 12.35 -14.48
N ARG A 142 -1.47 11.24 -14.66
CA ARG A 142 -2.72 11.15 -15.41
C ARG A 142 -3.56 10.05 -14.80
N TRP A 143 -4.89 10.16 -14.86
CA TRP A 143 -5.80 9.14 -14.36
C TRP A 143 -6.83 8.72 -15.40
N SER A 144 -7.34 7.50 -15.24
CA SER A 144 -8.48 6.97 -15.99
C SER A 144 -9.27 6.00 -15.13
N VAL A 145 -10.59 5.95 -15.30
CA VAL A 145 -11.41 4.87 -14.73
C VAL A 145 -11.04 3.58 -15.44
N GLU A 146 -10.63 2.56 -14.68
CA GLU A 146 -10.31 1.23 -15.21
C GLU A 146 -11.54 0.34 -15.19
N ASN A 147 -12.28 0.33 -14.06
CA ASN A 147 -13.43 -0.53 -13.87
C ASN A 147 -14.50 0.15 -13.01
N VAL A 148 -15.76 -0.21 -13.26
CA VAL A 148 -16.92 0.11 -12.41
C VAL A 148 -17.72 -1.17 -12.27
N TRP A 149 -17.81 -1.72 -11.06
CA TRP A 149 -18.49 -2.99 -10.83
C TRP A 149 -19.94 -2.80 -10.40
N CYS A 150 -20.21 -1.80 -9.55
CA CYS A 150 -21.58 -1.49 -9.13
C CYS A 150 -21.72 -0.03 -8.67
N GLY A 151 -22.99 0.40 -8.59
CA GLY A 151 -23.40 1.74 -8.19
C GLY A 151 -23.20 2.79 -9.29
N PRO A 152 -24.16 3.71 -9.49
CA PRO A 152 -23.97 4.83 -10.40
C PRO A 152 -22.87 5.75 -9.87
N ARG A 153 -22.02 6.29 -10.74
CA ARG A 153 -21.03 7.31 -10.34
C ARG A 153 -20.77 8.30 -11.45
N SER A 154 -20.77 9.58 -11.10
CA SER A 154 -20.16 10.65 -11.88
C SER A 154 -18.69 10.74 -11.48
N PHE A 155 -17.77 10.67 -12.44
CA PHE A 155 -16.35 10.57 -12.12
C PHE A 155 -15.64 11.93 -12.22
N GLY A 156 -15.01 12.30 -11.11
CA GLY A 156 -13.84 13.17 -11.03
C GLY A 156 -12.86 12.49 -10.08
N TYR A 157 -11.56 12.71 -10.28
CA TYR A 157 -10.53 12.08 -9.46
C TYR A 157 -9.34 13.03 -9.33
N ASN A 158 -8.83 13.20 -8.10
CA ASN A 158 -7.61 13.96 -7.85
C ASN A 158 -6.42 13.01 -7.88
N LEU A 159 -5.30 13.44 -8.45
CA LEU A 159 -4.11 12.60 -8.53
C LEU A 159 -3.50 12.43 -7.14
N ASP A 160 -3.32 11.18 -6.72
CA ASP A 160 -2.70 10.87 -5.43
C ASP A 160 -1.21 11.23 -5.45
N HIS A 161 -0.71 11.67 -4.29
CA HIS A 161 0.68 12.04 -4.09
C HIS A 161 1.17 11.53 -2.74
N PHE A 162 1.90 10.42 -2.76
CA PHE A 162 2.43 9.78 -1.57
C PHE A 162 3.87 10.21 -1.31
N THR A 163 4.12 10.72 -0.11
CA THR A 163 5.46 11.05 0.38
C THR A 163 5.73 10.36 1.70
N GLY A 164 6.89 9.73 1.87
CA GLY A 164 7.16 8.98 3.10
C GLY A 164 8.51 8.28 3.16
N LEU A 165 8.67 7.38 4.13
CA LEU A 165 9.87 6.58 4.35
C LEU A 165 9.57 5.08 4.18
N ILE A 166 10.49 4.36 3.53
CA ILE A 166 10.52 2.91 3.56
C ILE A 166 11.29 2.43 4.78
N ASP A 167 10.67 1.52 5.53
CA ASP A 167 11.33 0.65 6.49
C ASP A 167 11.58 -0.73 5.85
N PRO A 168 12.82 -1.04 5.42
CA PRO A 168 13.13 -2.31 4.76
C PRO A 168 13.11 -3.49 5.75
N SER A 169 13.15 -3.27 7.06
CA SER A 169 13.14 -4.35 8.04
C SER A 169 11.76 -5.02 8.16
N ILE A 170 10.70 -4.25 7.93
CA ILE A 170 9.31 -4.71 7.96
C ILE A 170 8.60 -4.62 6.59
N GLN A 171 9.33 -4.15 5.56
CA GLN A 171 8.84 -3.98 4.19
C GLN A 171 7.60 -3.08 4.12
N GLU A 172 7.64 -1.97 4.86
CA GLU A 172 6.55 -0.98 4.91
C GLU A 172 6.99 0.37 4.37
N PHE A 173 6.10 1.03 3.64
CA PHE A 173 6.22 2.41 3.23
C PHE A 173 5.21 3.23 4.04
N GLN A 174 5.73 3.98 5.01
CA GLN A 174 4.94 4.86 5.87
C GLN A 174 4.86 6.22 5.20
N SER A 175 3.68 6.59 4.72
CA SER A 175 3.51 7.74 3.84
C SER A 175 2.35 8.63 4.24
N VAL A 176 2.31 9.79 3.60
CA VAL A 176 1.21 10.75 3.66
C VAL A 176 0.74 10.97 2.23
N ASN A 177 -0.56 10.81 1.98
CA ASN A 177 -1.21 11.17 0.73
C ASN A 177 -1.58 12.65 0.74
N ASN A 178 -1.37 13.32 -0.38
CA ASN A 178 -1.75 14.71 -0.63
C ASN A 178 -2.39 14.84 -2.00
N ASP A 179 -3.63 14.35 -2.14
CA ASP A 179 -4.37 14.41 -3.41
C ASP A 179 -4.86 15.83 -3.76
N GLY A 180 -4.83 16.77 -2.80
CA GLY A 180 -5.37 18.12 -2.97
C GLY A 180 -6.90 18.21 -2.88
N GLY A 181 -7.56 17.11 -2.51
CA GLY A 181 -8.99 17.01 -2.30
C GLY A 181 -9.34 16.50 -0.91
N ARG A 182 -9.77 15.24 -0.80
CA ARG A 182 -10.21 14.69 0.49
C ARG A 182 -9.05 14.08 1.29
N ALA A 183 -8.02 13.60 0.60
CA ALA A 183 -6.86 12.97 1.21
C ALA A 183 -5.70 13.99 1.30
N ILE A 184 -5.92 15.06 2.07
CA ILE A 184 -4.90 16.09 2.34
C ILE A 184 -4.19 15.73 3.64
N ASN A 185 -2.87 15.56 3.57
CA ASN A 185 -2.02 15.11 4.67
C ASN A 185 -2.52 13.80 5.31
N ASP A 186 -3.05 12.89 4.50
CA ASP A 186 -3.70 11.68 4.99
C ASP A 186 -2.70 10.51 5.19
N PRO A 187 -2.47 10.02 6.42
CA PRO A 187 -1.54 8.94 6.68
C PRO A 187 -1.97 7.64 5.99
N THR A 188 -1.09 7.11 5.14
CA THR A 188 -1.31 5.86 4.41
C THR A 188 -0.11 4.94 4.57
N VAL A 189 -0.34 3.74 5.07
CA VAL A 189 0.71 2.71 5.18
C VAL A 189 0.56 1.69 4.06
N PHE A 190 1.65 1.48 3.36
CA PHE A 190 1.77 0.42 2.37
C PHE A 190 2.68 -0.69 2.88
N ARG A 191 2.41 -1.91 2.46
CA ARG A 191 3.30 -3.06 2.61
C ARG A 191 3.68 -3.58 1.25
N ARG A 192 4.95 -3.95 1.09
CA ARG A 192 5.40 -4.61 -0.13
C ARG A 192 4.86 -6.02 -0.19
N VAL A 193 4.09 -6.33 -1.24
CA VAL A 193 3.43 -7.64 -1.41
C VAL A 193 4.05 -8.47 -2.52
N ARG A 194 4.87 -7.85 -3.37
CA ARG A 194 5.55 -8.53 -4.48
C ARG A 194 6.84 -7.83 -4.85
N CYS A 195 7.88 -8.62 -5.13
CA CYS A 195 9.13 -8.15 -5.71
C CYS A 195 9.00 -8.16 -7.24
N TYR A 196 9.70 -7.26 -7.94
CA TYR A 196 10.11 -7.58 -9.30
C TYR A 196 11.29 -8.54 -9.21
N GLU A 197 11.20 -9.68 -9.87
CA GLU A 197 12.15 -10.78 -9.74
C GLU A 197 13.60 -10.27 -9.84
N PRO A 198 14.53 -10.79 -9.01
CA PRO A 198 15.94 -10.62 -9.33
C PRO A 198 16.20 -11.29 -10.70
N PRO A 199 17.20 -10.83 -11.48
CA PRO A 199 17.60 -11.56 -12.68
C PRO A 199 17.86 -13.03 -12.29
N VAL A 200 17.23 -13.96 -13.00
CA VAL A 200 17.47 -15.40 -12.83
C VAL A 200 18.97 -15.61 -12.96
N VAL A 201 19.65 -15.96 -11.87
CA VAL A 201 21.04 -16.39 -11.94
C VAL A 201 21.03 -17.62 -12.86
N PRO A 202 21.74 -17.61 -14.01
CA PRO A 202 21.74 -18.75 -14.89
C PRO A 202 22.18 -19.96 -14.07
N HIS A 203 21.32 -20.97 -13.91
CA HIS A 203 21.78 -22.23 -13.39
C HIS A 203 22.87 -22.71 -14.35
N PRO A 204 24.12 -22.96 -13.89
CA PRO A 204 25.12 -23.55 -14.75
C PRO A 204 24.54 -24.87 -15.25
N VAL A 205 24.29 -24.94 -16.56
CA VAL A 205 23.86 -26.17 -17.21
C VAL A 205 25.06 -27.10 -17.17
N VAL A 206 25.14 -27.90 -16.10
CA VAL A 206 26.10 -29.00 -16.05
C VAL A 206 25.56 -30.05 -17.00
N ALA A 207 26.28 -30.27 -18.12
CA ALA A 207 25.96 -31.37 -19.02
C ALA A 207 25.91 -32.66 -18.19
N PRO A 208 24.85 -33.49 -18.32
CA PRO A 208 24.81 -34.78 -17.66
C PRO A 208 26.07 -35.57 -17.99
N PRO A 209 26.68 -36.29 -17.03
CA PRO A 209 27.80 -37.16 -17.33
C PRO A 209 27.39 -38.12 -18.45
N ALA A 210 28.31 -38.38 -19.39
CA ALA A 210 28.04 -39.27 -20.51
C ALA A 210 27.50 -40.61 -19.99
N PHE A 211 26.31 -40.99 -20.45
CA PHE A 211 25.73 -42.29 -20.11
C PHE A 211 26.67 -43.38 -20.61
N ARG A 212 27.30 -44.11 -19.69
CA ARG A 212 28.09 -45.31 -19.99
C ARG A 212 27.23 -46.53 -19.68
N PRO A 213 26.60 -47.17 -20.68
CA PRO A 213 25.92 -48.43 -20.44
C PRO A 213 26.93 -49.45 -19.87
N PRO A 214 26.51 -50.33 -18.94
CA PRO A 214 27.38 -51.37 -18.43
C PRO A 214 27.89 -52.23 -19.58
N SER A 215 29.21 -52.47 -19.62
CA SER A 215 29.83 -53.36 -20.60
C SER A 215 29.20 -54.75 -20.43
N ARG A 216 28.45 -55.21 -21.43
CA ARG A 216 27.99 -56.61 -21.48
C ARG A 216 29.20 -57.50 -21.67
N SER A 217 29.75 -58.01 -20.57
CA SER A 217 30.71 -59.11 -20.58
C SER A 217 29.94 -60.41 -20.89
N GLY A 218 29.99 -60.82 -22.16
CA GLY A 218 29.76 -62.21 -22.57
C GLY A 218 28.31 -62.64 -22.78
N CYS A 219 27.93 -62.83 -24.04
CA CYS A 219 27.17 -64.02 -24.43
C CYS A 219 28.13 -64.89 -25.24
N ALA A 220 28.73 -65.88 -24.59
CA ALA A 220 29.37 -66.98 -25.27
C ALA A 220 28.33 -68.10 -25.44
N ARG A 221 28.24 -68.58 -26.70
CA ARG A 221 27.44 -69.67 -27.26
C ARG A 221 26.07 -69.29 -27.82
#